data_AF-A0A0R1WRF7-F1
#
_entry.id   AF-A0A0R1WRF7-F1
#
_cell.length_a   1.000
_cell.length_b   1.000
_cell.length_c   1.000
_cell.angle_alpha   90.00
_cell.angle_beta   90.00
_cell.angle_gamma   90.00
#
_symmetry.space_group_name_H-M   'P 1'
#
loop_
_entity.id
_entity.type
_entity.pdbx_description
1 polymer ?
#
loop_
_entity_poly.entity_id
_entity_poly.type
_entity_poly.pdbx_seq_one_letter_code
_entity_poly.pdbx_strand_id
1 'polypeptide(L)' 'MFGLKRKKLRNEYDDELLYSIDLAKKDWDSAKQTEQAVFEVDEELVAETQLAKAKYQFLYREAKLRNVRGHIQASVIDH' A
#
# COMPACT_ATOMS: atom_id res chain seq x y z
N MET A 1 -5.43 -32.89 9.84
CA MET A 1 -4.26 -32.02 10.06
C MET A 1 -3.92 -31.05 8.91
N PHE A 2 -4.60 -31.08 7.74
CA PHE A 2 -4.25 -30.23 6.59
C PHE A 2 -4.91 -28.83 6.56
N GLY A 3 -6.12 -28.67 7.12
CA GLY A 3 -6.84 -27.38 7.11
C GLY A 3 -6.17 -26.29 7.95
N LEU A 4 -5.53 -26.66 9.06
CA LEU A 4 -4.82 -25.73 9.95
C LEU A 4 -3.60 -25.11 9.26
N LYS A 5 -2.82 -25.91 8.51
CA LYS A 5 -1.67 -25.42 7.73
C LYS A 5 -2.09 -24.43 6.65
N ARG A 6 -3.21 -24.70 5.94
CA ARG A 6 -3.77 -23.79 4.93
C ARG A 6 -4.23 -22.45 5.52
N LYS A 7 -4.88 -22.48 6.69
CA LYS A 7 -5.30 -21.26 7.40
C LYS A 7 -4.10 -20.44 7.85
N LYS A 8 -3.05 -21.09 8.36
CA LYS A 8 -1.80 -20.42 8.76
C LYS A 8 -1.13 -19.72 7.58
N LEU A 9 -0.97 -20.43 6.45
CA LEU A 9 -0.36 -19.88 5.24
C LEU A 9 -1.14 -18.67 4.70
N ARG A 10 -2.48 -18.75 4.69
CA ARG A 10 -3.32 -17.61 4.28
C ARG A 10 -3.08 -16.39 5.16
N ASN A 11 -3.01 -16.58 6.48
CA ASN A 11 -2.74 -15.48 7.40
C ASN A 11 -1.35 -14.86 7.17
N GLU A 12 -0.32 -15.68 6.96
CA GLU A 12 1.04 -15.19 6.68
C GLU A 12 1.06 -14.28 5.42
N TYR A 13 0.40 -14.69 4.33
CA TYR A 13 0.27 -13.86 3.12
C TYR A 13 -0.58 -12.61 3.32
N ASP A 14 -1.64 -12.69 4.14
CA ASP A 14 -2.48 -11.54 4.46
C ASP A 14 -1.67 -10.50 5.27
N ASP A 15 -0.80 -10.94 6.19
CA ASP A 15 0.12 -10.07 6.94
C ASP A 15 1.18 -9.42 6.04
N GLU A 16 1.78 -10.19 5.11
CA GLU A 16 2.72 -9.65 4.10
C GLU A 16 2.06 -8.62 3.18
N LEU A 17 0.79 -8.85 2.80
CA LEU A 17 0.03 -7.91 1.99
C LEU A 17 -0.21 -6.59 2.74
N LEU A 18 -0.58 -6.66 4.03
CA LEU A 18 -0.74 -5.46 4.86
C LEU A 18 0.57 -4.68 5.00
N TYR A 19 1.68 -5.38 5.26
CA TYR A 19 3.01 -4.76 5.31
C TYR A 19 3.37 -4.07 3.98
N SER A 20 3.07 -4.70 2.85
CA SER A 20 3.32 -4.13 1.52
C SER A 20 2.46 -2.89 1.24
N ILE A 21 1.22 -2.86 1.73
CA ILE A 21 0.33 -1.68 1.64
C ILE A 21 0.91 -0.52 2.44
N ASP A 22 1.39 -0.78 3.66
CA ASP A 22 1.99 0.25 4.52
C ASP A 22 3.24 0.86 3.88
N LEU A 23 4.09 0.05 3.26
CA LEU A 23 5.25 0.54 2.51
C LEU A 23 4.84 1.38 1.30
N ALA A 24 3.91 0.87 0.47
CA ALA A 24 3.45 1.61 -0.71
C ALA A 24 2.77 2.94 -0.35
N LYS A 25 2.06 3.01 0.79
CA LYS A 25 1.51 4.26 1.33
C LYS A 25 2.61 5.25 1.66
N LYS A 26 3.65 4.81 2.40
CA LYS A 26 4.78 5.66 2.78
C LYS A 26 5.52 6.19 1.55
N ASP A 27 5.75 5.34 0.55
CA ASP A 27 6.39 5.73 -0.70
C ASP A 27 5.56 6.79 -1.43
N TRP A 28 4.25 6.61 -1.52
CA TRP A 28 3.36 7.59 -2.15
C TRP A 28 3.33 8.91 -1.36
N ASP A 29 3.25 8.85 -0.04
CA ASP A 29 3.26 10.05 0.81
C ASP A 29 4.58 10.82 0.64
N SER A 30 5.71 10.11 0.59
CA SER A 30 7.02 10.71 0.33
C SER A 30 7.09 11.35 -1.06
N ALA A 31 6.66 10.64 -2.11
CA ALA A 31 6.67 11.17 -3.48
C ALA A 31 5.78 12.43 -3.59
N LYS A 32 4.60 12.39 -2.97
CA LYS A 32 3.68 13.54 -2.93
C LYS A 32 4.28 14.73 -2.17
N GLN A 33 4.98 14.49 -1.05
CA GLN A 33 5.66 15.55 -0.31
C GLN A 33 6.80 16.16 -1.13
N THR A 34 7.59 15.32 -1.83
CA THR A 34 8.64 15.80 -2.73
C THR A 34 8.05 16.65 -3.86
N GLU A 35 7.02 16.17 -4.56
CA GLU A 35 6.34 16.93 -5.62
C GLU A 35 5.82 18.29 -5.12
N GLN A 36 5.28 18.35 -3.90
CA GLN A 36 4.79 19.60 -3.31
C GLN A 36 5.89 20.56 -2.85
N ALA A 37 7.09 20.04 -2.54
CA ALA A 37 8.21 20.84 -2.05
C ALA A 37 9.08 21.43 -3.18
N VAL A 38 9.00 20.88 -4.38
CA VAL A 38 9.79 21.31 -5.53
C VAL A 38 9.19 22.57 -6.18
N PHE A 39 10.04 23.53 -6.53
CA PHE A 39 9.62 24.81 -7.12
C PHE A 39 9.20 24.68 -8.60
N GLU A 40 9.87 23.82 -9.37
CA GLU A 40 9.51 23.46 -10.74
C GLU A 40 9.26 21.96 -10.82
N VAL A 41 7.98 21.58 -10.85
CA VAL A 41 7.57 20.19 -11.03
C VAL A 41 7.67 19.84 -12.51
N ASP A 42 8.45 18.82 -12.84
CA ASP A 42 8.50 18.25 -14.19
C ASP A 42 7.56 17.04 -14.35
N GLU A 43 7.34 16.62 -15.60
CA GLU A 43 6.42 15.53 -15.93
C GLU A 43 6.89 14.16 -15.37
N GLU A 44 8.19 13.97 -15.20
CA GLU A 44 8.77 12.74 -14.67
C GLU A 44 8.40 12.59 -13.19
N LEU A 45 8.59 13.65 -12.40
CA LEU A 45 8.22 13.67 -10.97
C LEU A 45 6.72 13.42 -10.76
N VAL A 46 5.86 14.01 -11.59
CA VAL A 46 4.41 13.74 -11.56
C VAL A 46 4.13 12.28 -11.88
N ALA A 47 4.78 11.73 -12.91
CA ALA A 47 4.59 10.33 -13.30
C ALA A 47 5.03 9.37 -12.18
N GLU A 48 6.13 9.66 -11.49
CA GLU A 48 6.60 8.89 -10.34
C GLU A 48 5.59 8.90 -9.18
N THR A 49 5.05 10.07 -8.82
CA THR A 49 4.01 10.16 -7.78
C THR A 49 2.76 9.37 -8.17
N GLN A 50 2.32 9.48 -9.44
CA GLN A 50 1.15 8.71 -9.91
C GLN A 50 1.42 7.21 -9.92
N LEU A 51 2.63 6.77 -10.26
CA LEU A 51 3.03 5.37 -10.20
C LEU A 51 3.01 4.85 -8.76
N ALA A 52 3.56 5.60 -7.80
CA ALA A 52 3.53 5.24 -6.39
C ALA A 52 2.09 5.12 -5.87
N LYS A 53 1.23 6.09 -6.23
CA LYS A 53 -0.21 6.06 -5.93
C LYS A 53 -0.90 4.83 -6.52
N ALA A 54 -0.63 4.50 -7.77
CA ALA A 54 -1.24 3.35 -8.45
C ALA A 54 -0.85 2.03 -7.77
N LYS A 55 0.42 1.87 -7.36
CA LYS A 55 0.88 0.70 -6.59
C LYS A 55 0.13 0.56 -5.26
N TYR A 56 0.02 1.64 -4.49
CA TYR A 56 -0.75 1.63 -3.24
C TYR A 56 -2.22 1.24 -3.47
N GLN A 57 -2.89 1.86 -4.44
CA GLN A 57 -4.30 1.58 -4.74
C GLN A 57 -4.54 0.14 -5.21
N PHE A 58 -3.62 -0.41 -6.00
CA PHE A 58 -3.68 -1.81 -6.43
C PHE A 58 -3.65 -2.77 -5.23
N LEU A 59 -2.68 -2.61 -4.34
CA LEU A 59 -2.55 -3.45 -3.15
C LEU A 59 -3.74 -3.28 -2.19
N TYR A 60 -4.21 -2.05 -2.00
CA TYR A 60 -5.39 -1.77 -1.18
C TYR A 60 -6.67 -2.44 -1.74
N ARG A 61 -6.84 -2.45 -3.07
CA ARG A 61 -7.94 -3.17 -3.73
C ARG A 61 -7.83 -4.67 -3.52
N GLU A 62 -6.63 -5.25 -3.62
CA GLU A 62 -6.39 -6.67 -3.35
C GLU A 62 -6.77 -7.05 -1.92
N ALA A 63 -6.38 -6.24 -0.92
CA ALA A 63 -6.76 -6.48 0.47
C ALA A 63 -8.28 -6.46 0.68
N LYS A 64 -8.97 -5.52 0.02
CA LYS A 64 -10.45 -5.48 0.03
C LYS A 64 -11.07 -6.73 -0.59
N LEU A 65 -10.58 -7.18 -1.75
CA LEU A 65 -11.09 -8.38 -2.43
C LEU A 65 -10.91 -9.64 -1.58
N ARG A 66 -9.78 -9.75 -0.87
CA ARG A 66 -9.45 -10.90 -0.01
C ARG A 66 -10.16 -10.87 1.34
N ASN A 67 -10.86 -9.78 1.66
CA ASN A 67 -11.43 -9.50 2.97
C ASN A 67 -10.39 -9.67 4.09
N VAL A 68 -9.16 -9.16 3.86
CA VAL A 68 -8.10 -9.23 4.86
C VAL A 68 -8.58 -8.50 6.11
N ARG A 69 -8.59 -9.22 7.24
CA ARG A 69 -8.94 -8.66 8.55
C ARG A 69 -7.64 -8.47 9.32
N GLY A 70 -7.17 -7.24 9.39
CA GLY A 70 -5.97 -6.87 10.13
C GLY A 70 -5.92 -5.37 10.39
N HIS A 71 -4.96 -4.93 11.21
CA HIS A 71 -4.71 -3.52 11.42
C HIS A 71 -4.09 -2.93 10.15
N ILE A 72 -4.88 -2.16 9.41
CA ILE A 72 -4.30 -1.15 8.53
C ILE A 72 -3.82 -0.03 9.47
N GLN A 73 -2.55 0.39 9.39
CA GLN A 73 -2.06 1.47 10.25
C GLN A 73 -2.93 2.72 10.08
N ALA A 74 -3.21 3.43 11.17
CA ALA A 74 -4.07 4.63 11.13
C ALA A 74 -3.56 5.70 10.14
N SER A 75 -2.24 5.73 9.91
CA SER A 75 -1.58 6.57 8.90
C SER A 75 -2.04 6.32 7.45
N VAL A 76 -2.70 5.19 7.19
CA VAL A 76 -3.27 4.81 5.89
C VAL A 76 -4.67 5.43 5.68
N ILE A 77 -5.37 5.78 6.75
CA ILE A 77 -6.79 6.17 6.75
C ILE A 77 -6.99 7.69 6.60
N ASP A 78 -5.95 8.51 6.75
CA ASP A 78 -6.11 9.96 6.61
C ASP A 78 -6.59 10.33 5.19
N HIS A 79 -7.78 10.95 5.17
CA HIS A 79 -8.58 11.33 4.01
C HIS A 79 -8.35 12.78 3.60
#